data_AF-A0A1H4RHP5-F1
#
_entry.id   AF-A0A1H4RHP5-F1
#
_cell.length_a   1.000
_cell.length_b   1.000
_cell.length_c   1.000
_cell.angle_alpha   90.00
_cell.angle_beta   90.00
_cell.angle_gamma   90.00
#
_symmetry.space_group_name_H-M   'P 1'
#
loop_
_entity.id
_entity.type
_entity.pdbx_description
1 polymer ?
#
loop_
_entity_poly.entity_id
_entity_poly.type
_entity_poly.pdbx_seq_one_letter_code
_entity_poly.pdbx_strand_id
1 'polypeptide(L)'
;MSLNSILLPTVYDNVYGLNMKLNYSEPKFYTGGVPINGWSKLTYRQKKDALAKDWYVYFSYRNPKTNMLERQTPIKAGVNHLKTKKERLQFMKVIKRILISKLENGYVPKSYEQSIKATQSDSKVENIEKPKTVPEKTE
;
A
#
# COMPACT_ATOMS: atom_id res chain seq x y z
N MET A 1 2.05 14.37 13.73
CA MET A 1 1.91 13.86 12.35
C MET A 1 2.11 15.03 11.41
N SER A 2 3.21 15.07 10.67
CA SER A 2 3.49 16.20 9.76
C SER A 2 2.67 16.05 8.49
N LEU A 3 1.87 17.06 8.16
CA LEU A 3 1.07 17.15 6.92
C LEU A 3 1.94 17.14 5.65
N ASN A 4 3.25 17.32 5.80
CA ASN A 4 4.18 17.53 4.70
C ASN A 4 4.34 16.28 3.81
N SER A 5 4.20 15.06 4.33
CA SER A 5 4.42 13.84 3.53
C SER A 5 3.31 13.57 2.51
N ILE A 6 2.08 14.03 2.78
CA ILE A 6 0.92 13.85 1.89
C ILE A 6 0.88 14.94 0.81
N LEU A 7 1.41 16.13 1.12
CA LEU A 7 1.44 17.26 0.19
C LEU A 7 2.55 17.14 -0.87
N LEU A 8 3.63 16.39 -0.60
CA LEU A 8 4.75 16.25 -1.54
C LEU A 8 4.34 15.66 -2.90
N PRO A 9 3.57 14.55 -2.98
CA PRO A 9 3.08 14.04 -4.26
C PRO A 9 2.22 15.06 -5.01
N THR A 10 1.26 15.68 -4.33
CA THR A 10 0.30 16.60 -4.97
C THR A 10 0.95 17.91 -5.43
N VAL A 11 1.91 18.44 -4.66
CA VAL A 11 2.67 19.63 -5.06
C VAL A 11 3.64 19.30 -6.19
N TYR A 12 4.32 18.15 -6.15
CA TYR A 12 5.23 17.72 -7.21
C TYR A 12 4.49 17.46 -8.54
N ASP A 13 3.35 16.78 -8.49
CA ASP A 13 2.51 16.52 -9.66
C ASP A 13 2.06 17.83 -10.33
N ASN A 14 1.69 18.86 -9.54
CA ASN A 14 1.29 20.17 -10.05
C ASN A 14 2.46 21.00 -10.60
N VAL A 15 3.62 20.95 -9.94
CA VAL A 15 4.80 21.75 -10.34
C VAL A 15 5.51 21.16 -11.54
N TYR A 16 5.61 19.82 -11.62
CA TYR A 16 6.41 19.13 -12.64
C TYR A 16 5.58 18.37 -13.67
N GLY A 17 4.26 18.24 -13.49
CA GLY A 17 3.38 17.47 -14.39
C GLY A 17 3.66 15.96 -14.41
N LEU A 18 4.45 15.46 -13.45
CA LEU A 18 4.89 14.08 -13.35
C LEU A 18 4.16 13.39 -12.19
N ASN A 19 3.23 12.47 -12.50
CA ASN A 19 2.54 11.67 -11.48
C ASN A 19 3.56 10.85 -10.67
N MET A 20 3.77 11.20 -9.40
CA MET A 20 4.59 10.40 -8.51
C MET A 20 3.99 8.99 -8.37
N LYS A 21 4.80 7.97 -8.68
CA LYS A 21 4.36 6.57 -8.61
C LYS A 21 4.07 6.20 -7.16
N LEU A 22 2.84 5.79 -6.87
CA LEU A 22 2.47 5.25 -5.56
C LEU A 22 3.34 4.03 -5.19
N ASN A 23 3.57 3.90 -3.88
CA ASN A 23 4.32 2.80 -3.29
C ASN A 23 3.48 1.54 -3.09
N TYR A 24 2.17 1.59 -3.36
CA TYR A 24 1.30 0.44 -3.24
C TYR A 24 0.26 0.44 -4.35
N SER A 25 -0.25 -0.75 -4.66
CA SER A 25 -1.42 -0.92 -5.52
C SER A 25 -2.69 -0.76 -4.70
N GLU A 26 -3.78 -0.29 -5.30
CA GLU A 26 -5.09 -0.30 -4.65
C GLU A 26 -5.43 -1.71 -4.13
N PRO A 27 -5.82 -1.86 -2.83
CA PRO A 27 -6.20 -3.16 -2.29
C PRO A 27 -7.43 -3.76 -2.98
N LYS A 28 -7.35 -5.05 -3.30
CA LYS A 28 -8.36 -5.83 -4.02
C LYS A 28 -8.87 -7.00 -3.18
N PHE A 29 -10.04 -7.52 -3.57
CA PHE A 29 -10.70 -8.62 -2.87
C PHE A 29 -10.56 -9.92 -3.63
N TYR A 30 -10.09 -10.95 -2.94
CA TYR A 30 -10.23 -12.32 -3.39
C TYR A 30 -11.46 -12.94 -2.73
N THR A 31 -12.36 -13.50 -3.54
CA THR A 31 -13.70 -13.94 -3.14
C THR A 31 -13.94 -15.40 -3.51
N GLY A 32 -12.99 -16.26 -3.17
CA GLY A 32 -13.07 -17.71 -3.45
C GLY A 32 -12.99 -18.08 -4.94
N GLY A 33 -12.32 -17.26 -5.75
CA GLY A 33 -12.13 -17.52 -7.18
C GLY A 33 -13.31 -17.10 -8.08
N VAL A 34 -14.27 -16.33 -7.57
CA VAL A 34 -15.44 -15.91 -8.33
C VAL A 34 -15.60 -14.39 -8.31
N PRO A 35 -15.83 -13.70 -9.45
CA PRO A 35 -16.03 -12.26 -9.44
C PRO A 35 -17.32 -11.84 -8.71
N ILE A 36 -17.21 -10.82 -7.85
CA ILE A 36 -18.33 -10.35 -7.03
C ILE A 36 -19.52 -9.83 -7.85
N ASN A 37 -19.24 -9.24 -9.02
CA ASN A 37 -20.25 -8.71 -9.94
C ASN A 37 -21.05 -9.83 -10.62
N GLY A 38 -20.45 -11.02 -10.76
CA GLY A 38 -21.10 -12.21 -11.32
C GLY A 38 -21.86 -13.05 -10.29
N TRP A 39 -21.86 -12.66 -9.01
CA TRP A 39 -22.38 -13.51 -7.92
C TRP A 39 -23.84 -13.91 -8.09
N SER A 40 -24.69 -13.02 -8.61
CA SER A 40 -26.12 -13.30 -8.82
C SER A 40 -26.34 -14.44 -9.82
N LYS A 41 -25.49 -14.51 -10.87
CA LYS A 41 -25.57 -15.48 -11.97
C LYS A 41 -25.10 -16.89 -11.57
N LEU A 42 -24.45 -17.04 -10.42
CA LEU A 42 -23.95 -18.33 -9.96
C LEU A 42 -25.07 -19.24 -9.47
N THR A 43 -24.89 -20.54 -9.73
CA THR A 43 -25.71 -21.59 -9.12
C THR A 43 -25.49 -21.65 -7.61
N TYR A 44 -26.42 -22.28 -6.89
CA TYR A 44 -26.28 -22.51 -5.45
C TYR A 44 -24.99 -23.29 -5.09
N ARG A 45 -24.64 -24.31 -5.88
CA ARG A 45 -23.43 -25.12 -5.67
C ARG A 45 -22.15 -24.28 -5.81
N GLN A 46 -22.07 -23.44 -6.85
CA GLN A 46 -20.94 -22.53 -7.05
C GLN A 46 -20.82 -21.48 -5.95
N LYS A 47 -21.95 -20.92 -5.48
CA LYS A 47 -21.98 -19.99 -4.34
C LYS A 47 -21.44 -20.66 -3.07
N LYS A 48 -21.86 -21.91 -2.81
CA LYS A 48 -21.39 -22.70 -1.67
C LYS A 48 -19.89 -23.01 -1.75
N ASP A 49 -19.41 -23.41 -2.92
CA ASP A 49 -17.98 -23.67 -3.16
C ASP A 49 -17.13 -22.39 -2.97
N ALA A 50 -17.59 -21.26 -3.51
CA ALA A 50 -16.91 -19.97 -3.33
C ALA A 50 -16.86 -19.54 -1.85
N LEU A 51 -17.88 -19.83 -1.05
CA LEU A 51 -17.89 -19.55 0.40
C LEU A 51 -17.05 -20.52 1.22
N ALA A 52 -16.82 -21.74 0.73
CA ALA A 52 -15.93 -22.71 1.37
C ALA A 52 -14.45 -22.35 1.19
N LYS A 53 -14.11 -21.65 0.11
CA LYS A 53 -12.76 -21.14 -0.16
C LYS A 53 -12.43 -19.92 0.70
N ASP A 54 -11.14 -19.60 0.75
CA ASP A 54 -10.61 -18.43 1.45
C ASP A 54 -11.04 -17.11 0.80
N TRP A 55 -11.35 -16.13 1.66
CA TRP A 55 -11.64 -14.75 1.30
C TRP A 55 -10.63 -13.84 2.00
N TYR A 56 -10.03 -12.93 1.24
CA TYR A 56 -9.00 -12.04 1.79
C TYR A 56 -8.85 -10.77 0.98
N VAL A 57 -8.28 -9.76 1.64
CA VAL A 57 -7.81 -8.53 0.99
C VAL A 57 -6.34 -8.71 0.63
N TYR A 58 -5.97 -8.34 -0.58
CA TYR A 58 -4.58 -8.37 -1.03
C TYR A 58 -4.20 -7.06 -1.70
N PHE A 59 -2.92 -6.74 -1.65
CA PHE A 59 -2.33 -5.57 -2.28
C PHE A 59 -0.87 -5.88 -2.62
N SER A 60 -0.30 -5.08 -3.50
CA SER A 60 1.12 -5.08 -3.77
C SER A 60 1.75 -3.81 -3.19
N TYR A 61 3.01 -3.94 -2.77
CA TYR A 61 3.82 -2.84 -2.27
C TYR A 61 5.12 -2.78 -3.06
N ARG A 62 5.64 -1.57 -3.26
CA ARG A 62 6.86 -1.33 -4.03
C ARG A 62 8.04 -1.74 -3.18
N ASN A 63 8.75 -2.77 -3.63
CA ASN A 63 9.96 -3.20 -2.98
C ASN A 63 11.02 -2.08 -3.07
N PRO A 64 11.58 -1.62 -1.94
CA PRO A 64 12.53 -0.50 -1.92
C PRO A 64 13.86 -0.84 -2.62
N LYS A 65 14.21 -2.13 -2.76
CA LYS A 65 15.45 -2.57 -3.42
C LYS A 65 15.30 -2.69 -4.93
N THR A 66 14.20 -3.28 -5.39
CA THR A 66 13.99 -3.59 -6.82
C THR A 66 13.13 -2.55 -7.53
N ASN A 67 12.46 -1.66 -6.78
CA ASN A 67 11.47 -0.71 -7.27
C ASN A 67 10.26 -1.36 -7.97
N MET A 68 10.07 -2.67 -7.88
CA MET A 68 8.93 -3.40 -8.47
C MET A 68 7.79 -3.55 -7.47
N LEU A 69 6.54 -3.64 -7.97
CA LEU A 69 5.38 -3.94 -7.13
C LEU A 69 5.29 -5.43 -6.86
N GLU A 70 5.46 -5.80 -5.59
CA GLU A 70 5.43 -7.20 -5.14
C GLU A 70 4.20 -7.45 -4.27
N ARG A 71 3.58 -8.62 -4.45
CA ARG A 71 2.37 -8.99 -3.73
C ARG A 71 2.68 -9.27 -2.27
N GLN A 72 1.97 -8.59 -1.37
CA GLN A 72 2.12 -8.75 0.07
C GLN A 72 1.26 -9.89 0.60
N THR A 73 1.55 -10.31 1.83
CA THR A 73 0.79 -11.34 2.54
C THR A 73 -0.70 -10.99 2.59
N PRO A 74 -1.60 -11.90 2.18
CA PRO A 74 -3.03 -11.63 2.16
C PRO A 74 -3.59 -11.45 3.58
N ILE A 75 -4.50 -10.49 3.73
CA ILE A 75 -5.14 -10.17 5.00
C ILE A 75 -6.48 -10.90 5.08
N LYS A 76 -6.52 -11.97 5.88
CA LYS A 76 -7.75 -12.75 6.15
C LYS A 76 -8.60 -12.16 7.27
N ALA A 77 -7.97 -11.66 8.35
CA ALA A 77 -8.58 -10.98 9.50
C ALA A 77 -9.90 -11.58 10.05
N GLY A 78 -10.11 -12.89 9.94
CA GLY A 78 -11.34 -13.55 10.40
C GLY A 78 -12.54 -13.46 9.44
N VAL A 79 -12.39 -12.92 8.23
CA VAL A 79 -13.45 -12.84 7.19
C VAL A 79 -14.10 -14.22 6.98
N ASN A 80 -13.29 -15.28 6.97
CA ASN A 80 -13.75 -16.64 6.66
C ASN A 80 -14.68 -17.24 7.73
N HIS A 81 -14.71 -16.69 8.95
CA HIS A 81 -15.64 -17.14 9.99
C HIS A 81 -17.08 -16.67 9.73
N LEU A 82 -17.24 -15.62 8.93
CA LEU A 82 -18.55 -15.09 8.55
C LEU A 82 -19.22 -16.04 7.55
N LYS A 83 -20.53 -16.26 7.70
CA LYS A 83 -21.26 -17.27 6.93
C LYS A 83 -21.74 -16.74 5.59
N THR A 84 -22.13 -15.47 5.53
CA THR A 84 -22.77 -14.91 4.33
C THR A 84 -21.82 -14.07 3.48
N LYS A 85 -22.06 -14.06 2.17
CA LYS A 85 -21.35 -13.18 1.22
C LYS A 85 -21.48 -11.70 1.60
N LYS A 86 -22.64 -11.28 2.09
CA LYS A 86 -22.90 -9.87 2.45
C LYS A 86 -22.01 -9.46 3.62
N GLU A 87 -21.98 -10.24 4.69
CA GLU A 87 -21.12 -9.99 5.86
C GLU A 87 -19.64 -9.98 5.48
N ARG A 88 -19.17 -11.02 4.77
CA ARG A 88 -17.77 -11.11 4.31
C ARG A 88 -17.37 -9.88 3.51
N LEU A 89 -18.21 -9.44 2.58
CA LEU A 89 -17.92 -8.28 1.74
C LEU A 89 -17.91 -6.97 2.53
N GLN A 90 -18.84 -6.76 3.48
CA GLN A 90 -18.84 -5.58 4.33
C GLN A 90 -17.58 -5.53 5.21
N PHE A 91 -17.19 -6.66 5.78
CA PHE A 91 -15.99 -6.74 6.61
C PHE A 91 -14.71 -6.49 5.79
N MET A 92 -14.58 -7.07 4.59
CA MET A 92 -13.47 -6.78 3.69
C MET A 92 -13.40 -5.30 3.24
N LYS A 93 -14.54 -4.63 3.07
CA LYS A 93 -14.58 -3.18 2.80
C LYS A 93 -14.01 -2.37 3.96
N VAL A 94 -14.30 -2.76 5.20
CA VAL A 94 -13.72 -2.14 6.40
C VAL A 94 -12.21 -2.36 6.43
N ILE A 95 -11.74 -3.60 6.22
CA ILE A 95 -10.30 -3.91 6.13
C ILE A 95 -9.62 -3.04 5.07
N LYS A 96 -10.21 -2.91 3.88
CA LYS A 96 -9.67 -2.09 2.79
C LYS A 96 -9.51 -0.63 3.21
N ARG A 97 -10.53 -0.02 3.83
CA ARG A 97 -10.47 1.38 4.29
C ARG A 97 -9.36 1.59 5.32
N ILE A 98 -9.27 0.70 6.30
CA ILE A 98 -8.24 0.75 7.35
C ILE A 98 -6.85 0.58 6.71
N LEU A 99 -6.70 -0.36 5.78
CA LEU A 99 -5.43 -0.60 5.09
C LEU A 99 -4.99 0.60 4.26
N ILE A 100 -5.90 1.20 3.49
CA ILE A 100 -5.62 2.41 2.70
C ILE A 100 -5.17 3.53 3.64
N SER A 101 -5.93 3.81 4.70
CA SER A 101 -5.57 4.83 5.68
C SER A 101 -4.19 4.57 6.31
N LYS A 102 -3.85 3.30 6.62
CA LYS A 102 -2.52 2.95 7.12
C LYS A 102 -1.42 3.20 6.08
N LEU A 103 -1.64 2.82 4.83
CA LEU A 103 -0.66 2.99 3.74
C LEU A 103 -0.43 4.47 3.43
N GLU A 104 -1.48 5.29 3.43
CA GLU A 104 -1.39 6.75 3.29
C GLU A 104 -0.63 7.40 4.45
N ASN A 105 -0.77 6.85 5.66
CA ASN A 105 -0.01 7.25 6.84
C ASN A 105 1.43 6.69 6.88
N GLY A 106 1.93 6.10 5.79
CA GLY A 106 3.32 5.65 5.68
C GLY A 106 3.60 4.25 6.25
N TYR A 107 2.57 3.41 6.43
CA TYR A 107 2.78 2.02 6.82
C TYR A 107 3.63 1.27 5.79
N VAL A 108 4.67 0.58 6.28
CA VAL A 108 5.52 -0.31 5.50
C VAL A 108 5.19 -1.76 5.87
N PRO A 109 5.01 -2.67 4.91
CA PRO A 109 4.84 -4.09 5.22
C PRO A 109 6.03 -4.68 6.00
N LYS A 110 5.75 -5.55 6.98
CA LYS A 110 6.76 -6.24 7.80
C LYS A 110 7.89 -6.90 7.02
N SER A 111 7.58 -7.44 5.84
CA SER A 111 8.54 -8.04 4.91
C SER A 111 9.68 -7.10 4.51
N TYR A 112 9.47 -5.79 4.54
CA TYR A 112 10.47 -4.78 4.17
C TYR A 112 10.96 -3.94 5.35
N GLU A 113 10.49 -4.18 6.58
CA GLU A 113 10.93 -3.40 7.75
C GLU A 113 12.45 -3.50 7.98
N GLN A 114 13.04 -4.68 7.75
CA GLN A 114 14.50 -4.88 7.90
C GLN A 114 15.30 -4.18 6.80
N SER A 115 14.80 -4.17 5.56
CA SER A 115 15.50 -3.50 4.45
C SER A 115 15.53 -2.00 4.62
N ILE A 116 14.46 -1.39 5.16
CA ILE A 116 14.41 0.04 5.40
C ILE A 116 15.39 0.47 6.50
N LYS A 117 15.52 -0.34 7.57
CA LYS A 117 16.47 -0.06 8.66
C LYS A 117 17.93 -0.09 8.18
N ALA A 118 18.28 -1.03 7.30
CA ALA A 118 19.62 -1.11 6.71
C ALA A 118 19.94 0.11 5.82
N THR A 119 19.00 0.57 5.00
CA THR A 119 19.20 1.77 4.17
C THR A 119 19.37 3.05 5.00
N GLN A 120 18.79 3.11 6.21
CA GLN A 120 18.95 4.26 7.12
C GLN A 120 20.26 4.25 7.90
N SER A 121 20.92 3.11 8.08
CA SER A 121 22.27 3.06 8.68
C SER A 121 23.34 3.51 7.69
N ASP A 122 23.13 3.26 6.39
CA ASP A 122 24.11 3.58 5.35
C ASP A 122 24.10 5.08 4.97
N SER A 123 23.00 5.80 5.22
CA SER A 123 22.88 7.24 4.94
C SER A 123 23.35 8.16 6.06
N LYS A 124 23.95 7.63 7.14
CA LYS A 124 24.51 8.42 8.26
C LYS A 124 26.01 8.75 8.13
N VAL A 125 26.64 8.47 6.99
CA VAL A 125 28.02 8.90 6.70
C VAL A 125 28.05 9.70 5.40
N GLU A 126 27.60 10.95 5.46
CA GLU A 126 28.18 12.05 4.67
C GLU A 126 27.70 13.40 5.23
N ASN A 127 28.53 13.96 6.12
CA ASN A 127 28.55 15.36 6.49
C ASN A 127 30.07 15.59 6.66
N ILE A 128 30.76 16.46 5.91
CA ILE A 128 30.62 17.92 5.84
C ILE A 128 31.47 18.40 4.65
N GLU A 129 30.95 19.27 3.78
CA GLU A 129 31.72 20.45 3.34
C GLU A 129 30.77 21.62 3.07
N LYS A 130 30.83 22.62 3.95
CA LYS A 130 30.09 23.88 3.83
C LYS A 130 30.64 24.67 2.62
N PRO A 131 29.82 25.24 1.74
CA PRO A 131 30.33 26.20 0.77
C PRO A 131 30.82 27.45 1.50
N LYS A 132 32.10 27.76 1.31
CA LYS A 132 32.79 28.95 1.80
C LYS A 132 32.23 30.21 1.11
N THR A 133 32.07 31.24 1.91
CA THR A 133 31.79 32.65 1.59
C THR A 133 32.54 33.15 0.35
N VAL A 134 31.81 33.75 -0.59
CA VAL A 134 32.38 34.56 -1.70
C VAL A 134 32.57 36.00 -1.19
N PRO A 135 33.74 36.63 -1.41
CA PRO A 135 34.03 37.97 -0.93
C PRO A 135 33.37 39.07 -1.76
N GLU A 136 32.97 40.10 -1.02
CA GLU A 136 32.69 41.48 -1.44
C GLU A 136 33.78 42.01 -2.40
N LYS A 137 33.36 42.57 -3.54
CA LYS A 137 34.19 43.47 -4.34
C LYS A 137 33.48 44.81 -4.45
N THR A 138 34.03 45.77 -3.70
CA THR A 138 34.07 47.19 -4.03
C THR A 138 34.73 47.40 -5.39
N GLU A 139 34.05 48.12 -6.28
CA GLU A 139 34.54 49.27 -7.05
C GLU A 139 33.34 49.99 -7.68
#